data_AF-A0A392MKL8-F1
#
_entry.id   AF-A0A392MKL8-F1
#
_cell.length_a   1.000
_cell.length_b   1.000
_cell.length_c   1.000
_cell.angle_alpha   90.00
_cell.angle_beta   90.00
_cell.angle_gamma   90.00
#
_symmetry.space_group_name_H-M   'P 1'
#
loop_
_entity.id
_entity.type
_entity.pdbx_description
1 polymer ?
#
loop_
_entity_poly.entity_id
_entity_poly.type
_entity_poly.pdbx_seq_one_letter_code
_entity_poly.pdbx_strand_id
1 'polypeptide(L)'
;MILEQKLSVLERRNAEESSSLQRKFEQERKAVKSEVYDLERKLEGYRQELMTAKSIISVKDTELAALQNNFKELEELREMKEDIDRKNEQTAAILKMQGAQLAEMEALYKEEQVLRKRYFNVIEDMKGKIRVYCRLRPLSEKEILEKEREAVTAADEFTVEFLWKDDKPKQYIYDRVFGSDATQESYLVQSAVDGFNVCIFAYGQTGSGKTFTIYGSEDNPGLTPRAIGELFRILRRDGKKYSFSLK
;
A
#
# COMPACT_ATOMS: atom_id res chain seq x y z
N MET A 1 6.48 36.64 133.38
CA MET A 1 7.54 37.24 132.53
C MET A 1 8.29 36.25 131.63
N ILE A 2 8.60 35.00 132.01
CA ILE A 2 9.36 34.07 131.13
C ILE A 2 8.48 33.34 130.09
N LEU A 3 7.20 33.08 130.40
CA LEU A 3 6.29 32.37 129.49
C LEU A 3 5.85 33.21 128.27
N GLU A 4 5.60 34.52 128.44
CA GLU A 4 5.19 35.40 127.34
C GLU A 4 6.32 35.63 126.30
N GLN A 5 7.58 35.70 126.76
CA GLN A 5 8.74 35.75 125.86
C GLN A 5 8.91 34.46 125.06
N LYS A 6 8.68 33.29 125.67
CA LYS A 6 8.75 31.99 124.97
C LYS A 6 7.61 31.82 123.97
N LEU A 7 6.40 32.28 124.29
CA LEU A 7 5.25 32.26 123.37
C LEU A 7 5.50 33.15 122.14
N SER A 8 6.01 34.36 122.35
CA SER A 8 6.36 35.31 121.26
C SER A 8 7.43 34.77 120.30
N VAL A 9 8.44 34.07 120.82
CA VAL A 9 9.50 33.47 119.99
C VAL A 9 8.97 32.26 119.20
N LEU A 10 8.10 31.45 119.80
CA LEU A 10 7.47 30.32 119.13
C LEU A 10 6.51 30.79 118.02
N GLU A 11 5.70 31.81 118.28
CA GLU A 11 4.82 32.41 117.26
C GLU A 11 5.60 33.02 116.11
N ARG A 12 6.73 33.71 116.38
CA ARG A 12 7.64 34.21 115.34
C ARG A 12 8.22 33.08 114.50
N ARG A 13 8.70 32.02 115.15
CA ARG A 13 9.31 30.86 114.45
C ARG A 13 8.28 30.10 113.63
N ASN A 14 7.06 29.93 114.13
CA ASN A 14 5.96 29.29 113.42
C ASN A 14 5.47 30.15 112.24
N ALA A 15 5.45 31.49 112.40
CA ALA A 15 5.15 32.41 111.31
C ALA A 15 6.25 32.44 110.24
N GLU A 16 7.52 32.38 110.64
CA GLU A 16 8.67 32.28 109.72
C GLU A 16 8.69 30.94 108.98
N GLU A 17 8.45 29.82 109.67
CA GLU A 17 8.33 28.50 109.04
C GLU A 17 7.15 28.45 108.07
N SER A 18 5.96 28.93 108.49
CA SER A 18 4.78 29.03 107.61
C SER A 18 5.05 29.91 106.39
N SER A 19 5.72 31.06 106.57
CA SER A 19 6.09 31.95 105.46
C SER A 19 7.12 31.31 104.51
N SER A 20 8.08 30.55 105.05
CA SER A 20 9.07 29.81 104.26
C SER A 20 8.44 28.66 103.46
N LEU A 21 7.50 27.93 104.07
CA LEU A 21 6.77 26.84 103.44
C LEU A 21 5.88 27.39 102.33
N GLN A 22 5.22 28.51 102.59
CA GLN A 22 4.34 29.19 101.63
C GLN A 22 5.14 29.73 100.44
N ARG A 23 6.34 30.28 100.66
CA ARG A 23 7.25 30.65 99.55
C ARG A 23 7.70 29.46 98.71
N LYS A 24 8.06 28.32 99.35
CA LYS A 24 8.45 27.09 98.63
C LYS A 24 7.30 26.55 97.79
N PHE A 25 6.09 26.47 98.38
CA PHE A 25 4.88 26.09 97.67
C PHE A 25 4.57 27.03 96.49
N GLU A 26 4.73 28.34 96.66
CA GLU A 26 4.50 29.32 95.58
C GLU A 26 5.54 29.15 94.44
N GLN A 27 6.79 28.82 94.78
CA GLN A 27 7.86 28.55 93.82
C GLN A 27 7.61 27.29 93.01
N GLU A 28 7.29 26.17 93.67
CA GLU A 28 6.93 24.92 93.00
C GLU A 28 5.67 25.08 92.16
N ARG A 29 4.65 25.80 92.66
CA ARG A 29 3.43 26.10 91.91
C ARG A 29 3.73 26.94 90.67
N LYS A 30 4.69 27.87 90.72
CA LYS A 30 5.15 28.61 89.53
C LYS A 30 5.93 27.73 88.55
N ALA A 31 6.82 26.87 89.04
CA ALA A 31 7.62 25.98 88.20
C ALA A 31 6.72 25.01 87.42
N VAL A 32 5.81 24.32 88.12
CA VAL A 32 4.83 23.40 87.51
C VAL A 32 3.93 24.15 86.52
N LYS A 33 3.51 25.38 86.84
CA LYS A 33 2.67 26.18 85.93
C LYS A 33 3.41 26.58 84.65
N SER A 34 4.71 26.84 84.72
CA SER A 34 5.55 27.09 83.54
C SER A 34 5.72 25.83 82.70
N GLU A 35 5.94 24.68 83.34
CA GLU A 35 6.14 23.40 82.65
C GLU A 35 4.85 22.92 81.95
N VAL A 36 3.69 23.11 82.61
CA VAL A 36 2.37 22.89 82.00
C VAL A 36 2.18 23.76 80.77
N TYR A 37 2.55 25.05 80.84
CA TYR A 37 2.43 25.97 79.71
C TYR A 37 3.32 25.55 78.51
N ASP A 38 4.56 25.12 78.78
CA ASP A 38 5.46 24.64 77.72
C ASP A 38 4.98 23.33 77.09
N LEU A 39 4.44 22.41 77.89
CA LEU A 39 3.83 21.17 77.41
C LEU A 39 2.57 21.43 76.59
N GLU A 40 1.69 22.33 77.03
CA GLU A 40 0.49 22.75 76.29
C GLU A 40 0.87 23.33 74.93
N ARG A 41 1.91 24.18 74.88
CA ARG A 41 2.41 24.76 73.63
C ARG A 41 2.99 23.71 72.67
N LYS A 42 3.72 22.72 73.18
CA LYS A 42 4.23 21.59 72.36
C LYS A 42 3.10 20.70 71.85
N LEU A 43 2.11 20.44 72.69
CA LEU A 43 0.95 19.61 72.35
C LEU A 43 0.12 20.26 71.23
N GLU A 44 -0.02 21.59 71.26
CA GLU A 44 -0.67 22.33 70.18
C GLU A 44 0.14 22.28 68.87
N GLY A 45 1.48 22.38 68.94
CA GLY A 45 2.35 22.19 67.78
C GLY A 45 2.20 20.81 67.14
N TYR A 46 2.26 19.75 67.94
CA TYR A 46 2.06 18.37 67.45
C TYR A 46 0.66 18.13 66.90
N ARG A 47 -0.39 18.75 67.46
CA ARG A 47 -1.75 18.68 66.91
C ARG A 47 -1.82 19.30 65.52
N GLN A 48 -1.14 20.43 65.32
CA GLN A 48 -1.14 21.13 64.05
C GLN A 48 -0.38 20.33 62.96
N GLU A 49 0.75 19.73 63.32
CA GLU A 49 1.49 18.79 62.45
C GLU A 49 0.67 17.54 62.12
N LEU A 50 -0.06 17.00 63.09
CA LEU A 50 -0.95 15.85 62.86
C LEU A 50 -2.08 16.22 61.88
N MET A 51 -2.64 17.42 61.99
CA MET A 51 -3.67 17.92 61.07
C MET A 51 -3.13 18.10 59.65
N THR A 52 -1.94 18.69 59.48
CA THR A 52 -1.34 18.85 58.15
C THR A 52 -0.98 17.50 57.53
N ALA A 53 -0.41 16.57 58.30
CA ALA A 53 -0.13 15.21 57.84
C ALA A 53 -1.39 14.46 57.41
N LYS A 54 -2.50 14.56 58.17
CA LYS A 54 -3.79 13.98 57.79
C LYS A 54 -4.36 14.56 56.50
N SER A 55 -4.23 15.88 56.32
CA SER A 55 -4.65 16.54 55.08
C SER A 55 -3.85 16.03 53.88
N ILE A 56 -2.53 15.88 54.02
CA ILE A 56 -1.66 15.35 52.97
C ILE A 56 -2.01 13.89 52.63
N ILE A 57 -2.28 13.06 53.64
CA ILE A 57 -2.70 11.65 53.41
C ILE A 57 -4.01 11.62 52.62
N SER A 58 -5.00 12.43 52.99
CA SER A 58 -6.27 12.51 52.26
C SER A 58 -6.07 12.87 50.77
N VAL A 59 -5.19 13.83 50.47
CA VAL A 59 -4.86 14.20 49.08
C VAL A 59 -4.11 13.06 48.37
N LYS A 60 -3.22 12.35 49.05
CA LYS A 60 -2.49 11.21 48.47
C LYS A 60 -3.40 10.02 48.18
N ASP A 61 -4.41 9.78 49.02
CA ASP A 61 -5.40 8.74 48.81
C ASP A 61 -6.26 9.02 47.57
N THR A 62 -6.64 10.28 47.33
CA THR A 62 -7.38 10.65 46.11
C THR A 62 -6.51 10.55 44.86
N GLU A 63 -5.24 10.97 44.93
CA GLU A 63 -4.28 10.79 43.84
C GLU A 63 -4.04 9.32 43.51
N LEU A 64 -3.91 8.45 44.53
CA LEU A 64 -3.74 7.01 44.34
C LEU A 64 -4.96 6.37 43.67
N ALA A 65 -6.17 6.75 44.10
CA ALA A 65 -7.40 6.26 43.47
C ALA A 65 -7.49 6.69 41.99
N ALA A 66 -7.11 7.92 41.68
CA ALA A 66 -7.06 8.40 40.29
C ALA A 66 -6.03 7.63 39.46
N LEU A 67 -4.83 7.38 40.02
CA LEU A 67 -3.78 6.64 39.33
C LEU A 67 -4.16 5.18 39.06
N GLN A 68 -4.87 4.55 39.99
CA GLN A 68 -5.38 3.19 39.83
C GLN A 68 -6.43 3.08 38.71
N ASN A 69 -7.31 4.08 38.58
CA ASN A 69 -8.28 4.12 37.48
C ASN A 69 -7.57 4.30 36.13
N ASN A 70 -6.62 5.22 36.05
CA ASN A 70 -5.83 5.42 34.83
C ASN A 70 -5.06 4.15 34.44
N PHE A 71 -4.54 3.39 35.40
CA PHE A 71 -3.84 2.14 35.13
C PHE A 71 -4.77 1.08 34.50
N LYS A 72 -6.00 0.95 35.01
CA LYS A 72 -7.01 0.04 34.43
C LYS A 72 -7.38 0.44 33.01
N GLU A 73 -7.63 1.73 32.76
CA GLU A 73 -7.91 2.22 31.41
C GLU A 73 -6.74 1.95 30.44
N LEU A 74 -5.50 2.05 30.93
CA LEU A 74 -4.31 1.78 30.12
C LEU A 74 -4.16 0.29 29.76
N GLU A 75 -4.55 -0.62 30.67
CA GLU A 75 -4.61 -2.06 30.40
C GLU A 75 -5.65 -2.39 29.34
N GLU A 76 -6.86 -1.86 29.46
CA GLU A 76 -7.94 -2.05 28.47
C GLU A 76 -7.52 -1.54 27.08
N LEU A 77 -6.87 -0.38 27.01
CA LEU A 77 -6.35 0.18 25.76
C LEU A 77 -5.25 -0.68 25.14
N ARG A 78 -4.41 -1.32 25.95
CA ARG A 78 -3.37 -2.23 25.45
C ARG A 78 -3.98 -3.48 24.82
N GLU A 79 -4.95 -4.10 25.47
CA GLU A 79 -5.65 -5.25 24.91
C GLU A 79 -6.35 -4.90 23.59
N MET A 80 -7.05 -3.76 23.54
CA MET A 80 -7.69 -3.30 22.31
C MET A 80 -6.68 -3.05 21.18
N LYS A 81 -5.50 -2.50 21.50
CA LYS A 81 -4.46 -2.28 20.50
C LYS A 81 -3.94 -3.59 19.90
N GLU A 82 -3.71 -4.61 20.74
CA GLU A 82 -3.27 -5.92 20.26
C GLU A 82 -4.33 -6.60 19.37
N ASP A 83 -5.62 -6.41 19.67
CA ASP A 83 -6.71 -6.87 18.81
C ASP A 83 -6.75 -6.14 17.46
N ILE A 84 -6.53 -4.82 17.46
CA ILE A 84 -6.47 -4.01 16.24
C ILE A 84 -5.27 -4.45 15.39
N ASP A 85 -4.10 -4.64 15.99
CA ASP A 85 -2.89 -5.06 15.29
C ASP A 85 -3.09 -6.44 14.63
N ARG A 86 -3.69 -7.40 15.35
CA ARG A 86 -4.06 -8.71 14.78
C ARG A 86 -5.05 -8.60 13.62
N LYS A 87 -6.09 -7.77 13.73
CA LYS A 87 -7.05 -7.55 12.64
C LYS A 87 -6.41 -6.86 11.43
N ASN A 88 -5.51 -5.91 11.66
CA ASN A 88 -4.79 -5.22 10.60
C ASN A 88 -3.88 -6.19 9.83
N GLU A 89 -3.15 -7.07 10.52
CA GLU A 89 -2.33 -8.10 9.88
C GLU A 89 -3.17 -9.06 9.04
N GLN A 90 -4.30 -9.53 9.56
CA GLN A 90 -5.23 -10.39 8.81
C GLN A 90 -5.78 -9.67 7.57
N THR A 91 -6.18 -8.40 7.72
CA THR A 91 -6.73 -7.59 6.64
C THR A 91 -5.67 -7.35 5.55
N ALA A 92 -4.43 -7.05 5.94
CA ALA A 92 -3.32 -6.88 5.03
C ALA A 92 -3.00 -8.16 4.24
N ALA A 93 -3.07 -9.33 4.88
CA ALA A 93 -2.89 -10.62 4.20
C ALA A 93 -3.99 -10.88 3.16
N ILE A 94 -5.26 -10.61 3.50
CA ILE A 94 -6.39 -10.76 2.58
C ILE A 94 -6.27 -9.82 1.38
N LEU A 95 -5.95 -8.54 1.61
CA LEU A 95 -5.72 -7.54 0.55
C LEU A 95 -4.60 -7.97 -0.39
N LYS A 96 -3.50 -8.51 0.14
CA LYS A 96 -2.39 -9.02 -0.68
C LYS A 96 -2.82 -10.21 -1.54
N MET A 97 -3.59 -11.14 -1.00
CA MET A 97 -4.13 -12.27 -1.75
C MET A 97 -5.10 -11.82 -2.85
N GLN A 98 -6.02 -10.91 -2.53
CA GLN A 98 -6.97 -10.37 -3.50
C GLN A 98 -6.26 -9.63 -4.64
N GLY A 99 -5.22 -8.83 -4.32
CA GLY A 99 -4.41 -8.14 -5.34
C GLY A 99 -3.72 -9.11 -6.30
N ALA A 100 -3.18 -10.23 -5.79
CA ALA A 100 -2.57 -11.25 -6.63
C ALA A 100 -3.60 -11.97 -7.54
N GLN A 101 -4.75 -12.34 -6.98
CA GLN A 101 -5.85 -12.96 -7.77
C GLN A 101 -6.37 -12.03 -8.86
N LEU A 102 -6.48 -10.73 -8.57
CA LEU A 102 -6.98 -9.75 -9.53
C LEU A 102 -6.00 -9.57 -10.69
N ALA A 103 -4.70 -9.50 -10.42
CA ALA A 103 -3.66 -9.44 -11.45
C ALA A 103 -3.63 -10.70 -12.33
N GLU A 104 -3.81 -11.89 -11.74
CA GLU A 104 -3.91 -13.15 -12.48
C GLU A 104 -5.15 -13.17 -13.38
N MET A 105 -6.31 -12.75 -12.85
CA MET A 105 -7.55 -12.69 -13.61
C MET A 105 -7.48 -11.68 -14.77
N GLU A 106 -6.85 -10.53 -14.58
CA GLU A 106 -6.61 -9.55 -15.64
C GLU A 106 -5.73 -10.11 -16.76
N ALA A 107 -4.67 -10.86 -16.42
CA ALA A 107 -3.82 -11.52 -17.40
C ALA A 107 -4.59 -12.56 -18.23
N LEU A 108 -5.32 -13.46 -17.55
CA LEU A 108 -6.16 -14.47 -18.21
C LEU A 108 -7.25 -13.84 -19.09
N TYR A 109 -7.88 -12.77 -18.61
CA TYR A 109 -8.89 -12.04 -19.39
C TYR A 109 -8.29 -11.42 -20.65
N LYS A 110 -7.09 -10.84 -20.58
CA LYS A 110 -6.40 -10.31 -21.75
C LYS A 110 -6.06 -11.40 -22.76
N GLU A 111 -5.62 -12.57 -22.31
CA GLU A 111 -5.40 -13.74 -23.17
C GLU A 111 -6.70 -14.22 -23.83
N GLU A 112 -7.79 -14.33 -23.07
CA GLU A 112 -9.11 -14.71 -23.58
C GLU A 112 -9.59 -13.73 -24.65
N GLN A 113 -9.44 -12.42 -24.42
CA GLN A 113 -9.79 -11.40 -25.42
C GLN A 113 -9.00 -11.55 -26.72
N VAL A 114 -7.71 -11.86 -26.65
CA VAL A 114 -6.89 -12.13 -27.84
C VAL A 114 -7.39 -13.38 -28.56
N LEU A 115 -7.65 -14.46 -27.83
CA LEU A 115 -8.19 -15.71 -28.39
C LEU A 115 -9.54 -15.47 -29.07
N ARG A 116 -10.42 -14.72 -28.42
CA ARG A 116 -11.76 -14.39 -28.93
C ARG A 116 -11.68 -13.59 -30.22
N LYS A 117 -10.78 -12.61 -30.31
CA LYS A 117 -10.52 -11.88 -31.57
C LYS A 117 -10.01 -12.83 -32.66
N ARG A 118 -9.09 -13.75 -32.33
CA ARG A 118 -8.61 -14.76 -33.29
C ARG A 118 -9.73 -15.64 -33.82
N TYR A 119 -10.57 -16.20 -32.96
CA TYR A 119 -11.71 -17.03 -33.38
C TYR A 119 -12.76 -16.24 -34.16
N PHE A 120 -13.03 -15.00 -33.74
CA PHE A 120 -13.91 -14.11 -34.47
C PHE A 120 -13.39 -13.90 -35.90
N ASN A 121 -12.10 -13.63 -36.06
CA ASN A 121 -11.49 -13.49 -37.38
C ASN A 121 -11.66 -14.79 -38.20
N VAL A 122 -11.36 -15.96 -37.63
CA VAL A 122 -11.54 -17.26 -38.31
C VAL A 122 -12.98 -17.45 -38.80
N ILE A 123 -13.98 -17.10 -37.99
CA ILE A 123 -15.39 -17.20 -38.38
C ILE A 123 -15.74 -16.20 -39.49
N GLU A 124 -15.23 -14.97 -39.42
CA GLU A 124 -15.46 -13.96 -40.46
C GLU A 124 -14.79 -14.32 -41.80
N ASP A 125 -13.67 -15.06 -41.75
CA ASP A 125 -13.03 -15.69 -42.91
C ASP A 125 -13.99 -16.67 -43.59
N MET A 126 -14.58 -17.56 -42.79
CA MET A 126 -15.54 -18.56 -43.28
C MET A 126 -16.79 -17.90 -43.87
N LYS A 127 -17.12 -16.68 -43.45
CA LYS A 127 -18.25 -15.90 -43.99
C LYS A 127 -17.91 -15.09 -45.24
N GLY A 128 -16.64 -15.06 -45.68
CA GLY A 128 -16.22 -14.37 -46.91
C GLY A 128 -16.13 -12.85 -46.81
N LYS A 129 -15.86 -12.31 -45.62
CA LYS A 129 -15.69 -10.86 -45.42
C LYS A 129 -14.34 -10.36 -45.93
N ILE A 130 -14.30 -9.13 -46.45
CA ILE A 130 -13.05 -8.44 -46.82
C ILE A 130 -12.22 -8.21 -45.54
N ARG A 131 -10.96 -8.63 -45.58
CA ARG A 131 -9.98 -8.40 -44.51
C ARG A 131 -8.97 -7.34 -44.88
N VAL A 132 -8.61 -6.53 -43.90
CA VAL A 132 -7.62 -5.46 -44.01
C VAL A 132 -6.49 -5.72 -43.04
N TYR A 133 -5.33 -6.03 -43.59
CA TYR A 133 -4.08 -6.20 -42.85
C TYR A 133 -3.22 -4.95 -42.96
N CYS A 134 -2.63 -4.53 -41.85
CA CYS A 134 -1.62 -3.48 -41.83
C CYS A 134 -0.23 -4.09 -41.70
N ARG A 135 0.72 -3.63 -42.52
CA ARG A 135 2.12 -4.04 -42.42
C ARG A 135 3.01 -2.81 -42.39
N LEU A 136 3.78 -2.70 -41.31
CA LEU A 136 4.79 -1.66 -41.12
C LEU A 136 6.09 -2.14 -41.75
N ARG A 137 6.70 -1.31 -42.60
CA ARG A 137 8.04 -1.60 -43.12
C ARG A 137 9.09 -1.12 -42.11
N PRO A 138 10.23 -1.82 -41.98
CA PRO A 138 11.36 -1.26 -41.26
C PRO A 138 11.92 -0.02 -41.96
N LEU A 139 12.64 0.80 -41.20
CA LEU A 139 13.43 1.89 -41.73
C LEU A 139 14.51 1.33 -42.67
N SER A 140 14.74 2.03 -43.78
CA SER A 140 15.84 1.74 -44.70
C SER A 140 17.18 2.19 -44.10
N GLU A 141 18.28 1.63 -44.60
CA GLU A 141 19.62 1.99 -44.14
C GLU A 141 19.91 3.50 -44.23
N LYS A 142 19.37 4.16 -45.26
CA LYS A 142 19.48 5.62 -45.43
C LYS A 142 18.74 6.38 -44.35
N GLU A 143 17.51 5.98 -44.05
CA GLU A 143 16.68 6.60 -42.99
C GLU A 143 17.31 6.40 -41.60
N ILE A 144 17.92 5.23 -41.35
CA ILE A 144 18.65 4.95 -40.12
C ILE A 144 19.89 5.86 -40.00
N LEU A 145 20.64 6.03 -41.10
CA LEU A 145 21.81 6.91 -41.14
C LEU A 145 21.45 8.38 -40.90
N GLU A 146 20.30 8.80 -41.43
CA GLU A 146 19.71 10.13 -41.24
C GLU A 146 19.05 10.33 -39.87
N LYS A 147 18.99 9.27 -39.03
CA LYS A 147 18.36 9.25 -37.70
C LYS A 147 16.87 9.59 -37.72
N GLU A 148 16.19 9.19 -38.79
CA GLU A 148 14.74 9.27 -38.90
C GLU A 148 14.06 8.35 -37.87
N ARG A 149 12.82 8.70 -37.50
CA ARG A 149 12.01 7.94 -36.54
C ARG A 149 10.89 7.21 -37.24
N GLU A 150 10.46 6.08 -36.67
CA GLU A 150 9.26 5.40 -37.13
C GLU A 150 8.05 6.33 -36.94
N ALA A 151 7.36 6.66 -38.03
CA ALA A 151 6.18 7.51 -37.98
C ALA A 151 4.96 6.82 -37.37
N VAL A 152 4.97 5.48 -37.32
CA VAL A 152 3.84 4.63 -36.95
C VAL A 152 4.40 3.38 -36.25
N THR A 153 3.80 3.00 -35.12
CA THR A 153 4.19 1.83 -34.32
C THR A 153 3.03 0.86 -34.16
N ALA A 154 3.33 -0.42 -33.93
CA ALA A 154 2.32 -1.42 -33.58
C ALA A 154 2.11 -1.42 -32.07
N ALA A 155 0.90 -1.05 -31.61
CA ALA A 155 0.53 -1.10 -30.20
C ALA A 155 0.22 -2.54 -29.75
N ASP A 156 -0.42 -3.33 -30.62
CA ASP A 156 -0.68 -4.76 -30.43
C ASP A 156 -0.87 -5.48 -31.79
N GLU A 157 -1.24 -6.77 -31.77
CA GLU A 157 -1.45 -7.60 -32.97
C GLU A 157 -2.57 -7.10 -33.91
N PHE A 158 -3.40 -6.14 -33.47
CA PHE A 158 -4.56 -5.62 -34.19
C PHE A 158 -4.60 -4.10 -34.30
N THR A 159 -3.76 -3.39 -33.54
CA THR A 159 -3.85 -1.94 -33.37
C THR A 159 -2.54 -1.26 -33.75
N VAL A 160 -2.64 -0.29 -34.64
CA VAL A 160 -1.56 0.63 -35.01
C VAL A 160 -1.75 1.96 -34.29
N GLU A 161 -0.66 2.55 -33.83
CA GLU A 161 -0.64 3.88 -33.22
C GLU A 161 0.35 4.83 -33.89
N PHE A 162 0.03 6.13 -33.88
CA PHE A 162 0.89 7.20 -34.37
C PHE A 162 0.54 8.52 -33.69
N LEU A 163 1.51 9.42 -33.60
CA LEU A 163 1.32 10.73 -32.98
C LEU A 163 0.57 11.68 -33.93
N TRP A 164 -0.54 12.24 -33.47
CA TRP A 164 -1.31 13.25 -34.20
C TRP A 164 -0.99 14.67 -33.68
N LYS A 165 -1.52 15.71 -34.33
CA LYS A 165 -1.17 17.16 -34.24
C LYS A 165 -1.06 17.83 -32.84
N ASP A 166 -1.15 17.09 -31.74
CA ASP A 166 -0.98 17.55 -30.35
C ASP A 166 -0.19 16.52 -29.47
N ASP A 167 0.68 15.70 -30.06
CA ASP A 167 1.35 14.55 -29.40
C ASP A 167 0.39 13.52 -28.77
N LYS A 168 -0.89 13.57 -29.16
CA LYS A 168 -1.88 12.58 -28.75
C LYS A 168 -1.75 11.35 -29.64
N PRO A 169 -1.59 10.14 -29.06
CA PRO A 169 -1.57 8.92 -29.84
C PRO A 169 -2.95 8.69 -30.45
N LYS A 170 -3.01 8.51 -31.77
CA LYS A 170 -4.20 8.09 -32.48
C LYS A 170 -4.04 6.63 -32.90
N GLN A 171 -5.09 5.84 -32.63
CA GLN A 171 -5.08 4.41 -32.89
C GLN A 171 -6.06 4.03 -34.00
N TYR A 172 -5.67 3.05 -34.82
CA TYR A 172 -6.54 2.40 -35.80
C TYR A 172 -6.46 0.89 -35.65
N ILE A 173 -7.62 0.23 -35.74
CA ILE A 173 -7.78 -1.21 -35.56
C ILE A 173 -7.92 -1.87 -36.93
N TYR A 174 -7.20 -2.97 -37.12
CA TYR A 174 -7.15 -3.79 -38.33
C TYR A 174 -7.40 -5.26 -37.99
N ASP A 175 -7.62 -6.11 -38.99
CA ASP A 175 -7.78 -7.56 -38.79
C ASP A 175 -6.48 -8.23 -38.32
N ARG A 176 -5.33 -7.64 -38.71
CA ARG A 176 -4.02 -7.92 -38.13
C ARG A 176 -3.03 -6.80 -38.45
N VAL A 177 -2.08 -6.59 -37.57
CA VAL A 177 -0.97 -5.65 -37.70
C VAL A 177 0.35 -6.43 -37.66
N PHE A 178 1.17 -6.23 -38.68
CA PHE A 178 2.51 -6.76 -38.78
C PHE A 178 3.51 -5.63 -38.51
N GLY A 179 4.28 -5.75 -37.43
CA GLY A 179 5.33 -4.80 -37.04
C GLY A 179 6.49 -4.74 -38.05
N SER A 180 7.43 -3.83 -37.81
CA SER A 180 8.65 -3.67 -38.63
C SER A 180 9.57 -4.90 -38.58
N ASP A 181 9.40 -5.74 -37.55
CA ASP A 181 10.08 -7.02 -37.32
C ASP A 181 9.43 -8.21 -38.06
N ALA A 182 8.26 -8.01 -38.68
CA ALA A 182 7.50 -9.11 -39.27
C ALA A 182 8.13 -9.67 -40.56
N THR A 183 8.34 -10.99 -40.59
CA THR A 183 8.88 -11.71 -41.74
C THR A 183 7.84 -11.95 -42.84
N GLN A 184 8.33 -12.24 -44.05
CA GLN A 184 7.49 -12.57 -45.21
C GLN A 184 6.76 -13.93 -45.09
N GLU A 185 7.07 -14.73 -44.06
CA GLU A 185 6.49 -16.07 -43.88
C GLU A 185 5.09 -16.06 -43.25
N SER A 186 4.55 -14.88 -42.98
CA SER A 186 3.32 -14.70 -42.22
C SER A 186 2.05 -15.04 -43.03
N TYR A 187 1.51 -16.23 -42.77
CA TYR A 187 0.10 -16.70 -42.78
C TYR A 187 -0.79 -16.58 -44.03
N LEU A 188 -0.46 -15.82 -45.07
CA LEU A 188 -1.43 -15.50 -46.13
C LEU A 188 -1.54 -16.54 -47.26
N VAL A 189 -0.69 -17.57 -47.28
CA VAL A 189 -0.64 -18.54 -48.39
C VAL A 189 -1.63 -19.71 -48.23
N GLN A 190 -1.92 -20.17 -47.01
CA GLN A 190 -2.71 -21.39 -46.80
C GLN A 190 -4.17 -21.25 -47.28
N SER A 191 -4.83 -20.12 -46.99
CA SER A 191 -6.24 -19.90 -47.38
C SER A 191 -6.48 -19.90 -48.90
N ALA A 192 -5.45 -19.58 -49.69
CA ALA A 192 -5.56 -19.58 -51.16
C ALA A 192 -5.52 -20.99 -51.77
N VAL A 193 -5.03 -21.99 -51.04
CA VAL A 193 -4.88 -23.36 -51.58
C VAL A 193 -6.08 -24.25 -51.28
N ASP A 194 -7.02 -23.83 -50.43
CA ASP A 194 -8.22 -24.58 -50.07
C ASP A 194 -9.36 -24.50 -51.09
N GLY A 195 -9.09 -24.06 -52.34
CA GLY A 195 -10.05 -24.08 -53.44
C GLY A 195 -10.99 -22.88 -53.51
N PHE A 196 -10.72 -21.81 -52.77
CA PHE A 196 -11.45 -20.54 -52.84
C PHE A 196 -10.76 -19.52 -53.74
N ASN A 197 -11.54 -18.69 -54.42
CA ASN A 197 -11.02 -17.55 -55.17
C ASN A 197 -10.57 -16.46 -54.20
N VAL A 198 -9.26 -16.30 -54.01
CA VAL A 198 -8.68 -15.27 -53.16
C VAL A 198 -8.12 -14.13 -54.01
N CYS A 199 -8.45 -12.89 -53.65
CA CYS A 199 -7.89 -11.69 -54.25
C CYS A 199 -7.15 -10.88 -53.19
N ILE A 200 -5.87 -10.60 -53.40
CA ILE A 200 -5.02 -9.83 -52.47
C ILE A 200 -4.65 -8.51 -53.13
N PHE A 201 -4.93 -7.42 -52.44
CA PHE A 201 -4.52 -6.08 -52.85
C PHE A 201 -3.45 -5.54 -51.87
N ALA A 202 -2.39 -4.94 -52.41
CA ALA A 202 -1.46 -4.15 -51.63
C ALA A 202 -1.74 -2.66 -51.86
N TYR A 203 -2.05 -1.95 -50.78
CA TYR A 203 -2.34 -0.51 -50.80
C TYR A 203 -1.33 0.27 -49.95
N GLY A 204 -1.03 1.50 -50.36
CA GLY A 204 -0.08 2.38 -49.67
C GLY A 204 0.67 3.31 -50.63
N GLN A 205 1.40 4.29 -50.10
CA GLN A 205 2.20 5.23 -50.89
C GLN A 205 3.43 4.58 -51.53
N THR A 206 4.09 5.27 -52.47
CA THR A 206 5.38 4.83 -53.01
C THR A 206 6.41 4.68 -51.89
N GLY A 207 7.20 3.61 -51.92
CA GLY A 207 8.16 3.29 -50.86
C GLY A 207 7.57 2.65 -49.60
N SER A 208 6.25 2.41 -49.51
CA SER A 208 5.63 1.77 -48.33
C SER A 208 5.81 0.24 -48.24
N GLY A 209 6.55 -0.38 -49.18
CA GLY A 209 6.79 -1.82 -49.18
C GLY A 209 5.76 -2.67 -49.92
N LYS A 210 4.84 -2.10 -50.72
CA LYS A 210 3.86 -2.88 -51.52
C LYS A 210 4.49 -3.99 -52.37
N THR A 211 5.45 -3.62 -53.22
CA THR A 211 6.16 -4.57 -54.09
C THR A 211 6.93 -5.61 -53.30
N PHE A 212 7.56 -5.20 -52.19
CA PHE A 212 8.24 -6.11 -51.29
C PHE A 212 7.26 -7.10 -50.65
N THR A 213 6.08 -6.69 -50.22
CA THR A 213 5.07 -7.62 -49.68
C THR A 213 4.59 -8.63 -50.73
N ILE A 214 4.29 -8.18 -51.95
CA ILE A 214 3.74 -9.06 -53.00
C ILE A 214 4.80 -9.97 -53.61
N TYR A 215 5.95 -9.43 -54.04
CA TYR A 215 6.99 -10.19 -54.75
C TYR A 215 8.21 -10.49 -53.88
N GLY A 216 8.56 -9.59 -52.95
CA GLY A 216 9.74 -9.73 -52.09
C GLY A 216 11.05 -9.49 -52.83
N SER A 217 12.12 -10.04 -52.27
CA SER A 217 13.45 -10.10 -52.88
C SER A 217 13.83 -11.56 -53.16
N GLU A 218 14.97 -11.80 -53.82
CA GLU A 218 15.48 -13.15 -54.06
C GLU A 218 15.72 -13.91 -52.75
N ASP A 219 16.38 -13.27 -51.79
CA ASP A 219 16.66 -13.86 -50.48
C ASP A 219 15.42 -13.96 -49.57
N ASN A 220 14.42 -13.10 -49.80
CA ASN A 220 13.21 -13.03 -48.99
C ASN A 220 11.95 -12.90 -49.86
N PRO A 221 11.52 -14.01 -50.50
CA PRO A 221 10.41 -14.00 -51.43
C PRO A 221 9.12 -13.53 -50.74
N GLY A 222 8.29 -12.79 -51.48
CA GLY A 222 7.01 -12.28 -51.00
C GLY A 222 5.87 -13.28 -51.18
N LEU A 223 4.64 -12.77 -51.11
CA LEU A 223 3.42 -13.58 -51.18
C LEU A 223 3.28 -14.39 -52.48
N THR A 224 3.47 -13.77 -53.64
CA THR A 224 3.28 -14.42 -54.95
C THR A 224 4.22 -15.61 -55.17
N PRO A 225 5.57 -15.46 -55.09
CA PRO A 225 6.47 -16.60 -55.27
C PRO A 225 6.27 -17.70 -54.22
N ARG A 226 5.95 -17.34 -52.97
CA ARG A 226 5.64 -18.33 -51.92
C ARG A 226 4.35 -19.08 -52.19
N ALA A 227 3.29 -18.39 -52.63
CA ALA A 227 2.03 -19.01 -52.98
C ALA A 227 2.16 -19.99 -54.14
N ILE A 228 2.89 -19.60 -55.19
CA ILE A 228 3.19 -20.49 -56.32
C ILE A 228 4.02 -21.70 -55.84
N GLY A 229 5.05 -21.47 -55.02
CA GLY A 229 5.88 -22.54 -54.47
C GLY A 229 5.09 -23.55 -53.65
N GLU A 230 4.19 -23.07 -52.79
CA GLU A 230 3.32 -23.91 -51.96
C GLU A 230 2.28 -24.66 -52.80
N LEU A 231 1.70 -24.01 -53.80
CA LEU A 231 0.80 -24.64 -54.76
C LEU A 231 1.50 -25.82 -55.44
N PHE A 232 2.71 -25.63 -55.97
CA PHE A 232 3.48 -26.73 -56.57
C PHE A 232 3.90 -27.81 -55.56
N ARG A 233 4.10 -27.45 -54.28
CA ARG A 233 4.36 -28.42 -53.22
C ARG A 233 3.15 -29.32 -52.99
N ILE A 234 1.95 -28.74 -52.95
CA ILE A 234 0.68 -29.47 -52.78
C ILE A 234 0.38 -30.33 -54.01
N LEU A 235 0.60 -29.81 -55.22
CA LEU A 235 0.51 -30.57 -56.48
C LEU A 235 1.36 -31.84 -56.44
N ARG A 236 2.61 -31.74 -55.97
CA ARG A 236 3.52 -32.91 -55.86
C ARG A 236 3.08 -33.89 -54.78
N ARG A 237 2.58 -33.39 -53.63
CA ARG A 237 2.12 -34.24 -52.52
C ARG A 237 0.88 -35.04 -52.89
N ASP A 238 -0.09 -34.39 -53.53
CA ASP A 238 -1.42 -34.95 -53.80
C ASP A 238 -1.60 -35.38 -55.27
N GLY A 239 -0.52 -35.40 -56.07
CA GLY A 239 -0.53 -35.74 -57.49
C GLY A 239 -0.98 -37.18 -57.84
N LYS A 240 -1.10 -38.08 -56.85
CA LYS A 240 -1.73 -39.40 -57.03
C LYS A 240 -3.24 -39.41 -56.77
N LYS A 241 -3.78 -38.35 -56.14
CA LYS A 241 -5.19 -38.25 -55.73
C LYS A 241 -6.00 -37.35 -56.64
N TYR A 242 -5.37 -36.34 -57.26
CA TYR A 242 -6.05 -35.34 -58.09
C TYR A 242 -5.33 -35.15 -59.43
N SER A 243 -6.11 -34.90 -60.48
CA SER A 243 -5.61 -34.49 -61.79
C SER A 243 -5.57 -32.97 -61.88
N PHE A 244 -4.43 -32.40 -62.24
CA PHE A 244 -4.22 -30.96 -62.32
C PHE A 244 -3.93 -30.55 -63.77
N SER A 245 -4.53 -29.46 -64.24
CA SER A 245 -4.30 -28.90 -65.57
C SER A 245 -4.04 -27.40 -65.47
N LEU A 246 -2.93 -26.93 -66.05
CA LEU A 246 -2.68 -25.51 -66.26
C LEU A 246 -3.29 -25.12 -67.62
N LYS A 247 -4.15 -24.11 -67.65
CA LYS A 247 -4.66 -23.53 -68.90
C LYS A 247 -3.83 -22.31 -69.29
#